data_AF-A0A969HAZ2-F1
#
_entry.id   AF-A0A969HAZ2-F1
#
_cell.length_a   1.000
_cell.length_b   1.000
_cell.length_c   1.000
_cell.angle_alpha   90.00
_cell.angle_beta   90.00
_cell.angle_gamma   90.00
#
_symmetry.space_group_name_H-M   'P 1'
#
loop_
_entity.id
_entity.type
_entity.pdbx_description
1 polymer ?
#
loop_
_entity_poly.entity_id
_entity_poly.type
_entity_poly.pdbx_seq_one_letter_code
_entity_poly.pdbx_strand_id
1 'polypeptide(L)' 'MDLFQALILGLVQGLTEYIPVSSSGHLVLVPWLLGWPDAPFTFEVLVQWG' A
#
# COMPACT_ATOMS: atom_id res chain seq x y z
N MET A 1 10.55 -1.42 5.36
CA MET A 1 10.18 -1.03 4.00
C MET A 1 11.37 -0.44 3.30
N ASP A 2 11.63 -0.87 2.07
CA ASP A 2 12.60 -0.24 1.17
C ASP A 2 11.87 0.54 0.05
N LEU A 3 12.62 1.23 -0.79
CA LEU A 3 12.07 2.04 -1.88
C LEU A 3 11.27 1.21 -2.90
N PHE A 4 11.68 -0.04 -3.12
CA PHE A 4 11.01 -0.92 -4.08
C PHE A 4 9.63 -1.34 -3.57
N GLN A 5 9.54 -1.72 -2.30
CA GLN A 5 8.28 -2.02 -1.62
C GLN A 5 7.37 -0.80 -1.60
N ALA A 6 7.90 0.39 -1.28
CA ALA A 6 7.13 1.63 -1.27
C ALA A 6 6.57 1.99 -2.65
N LEU A 7 7.35 1.77 -3.71
CA LEU A 7 6.90 2.00 -5.09
C LEU A 7 5.76 1.06 -5.47
N ILE A 8 5.89 -0.24 -5.15
CA ILE A 8 4.84 -1.23 -5.44
C ILE A 8 3.56 -0.90 -4.67
N LEU A 9 3.66 -0.62 -3.37
CA LEU A 9 2.50 -0.28 -2.56
C LEU A 9 1.85 1.04 -2.98
N GLY A 10 2.65 2.02 -3.43
CA GLY A 10 2.13 3.26 -4.01
C GLY A 10 1.34 3.03 -5.31
N LEU A 11 1.83 2.16 -6.19
CA LEU A 11 1.09 1.78 -7.39
C LEU A 11 -0.20 1.04 -7.06
N VAL A 12 -0.14 0.07 -6.13
CA VAL A 12 -1.33 -0.66 -5.67
C VAL A 12 -2.36 0.29 -5.08
N GLN A 13 -1.94 1.22 -4.22
CA GLN A 13 -2.83 2.24 -3.66
C GLN A 13 -3.47 3.09 -4.75
N GLY A 14 -2.67 3.70 -5.62
CA GLY A 14 -3.18 4.59 -6.68
C GLY A 14 -4.14 3.89 -7.65
N LEU A 15 -3.93 2.59 -7.90
CA LEU A 15 -4.83 1.78 -8.72
C LEU A 15 -6.12 1.39 -7.99
N THR A 16 -6.06 1.13 -6.68
CA THR A 16 -7.20 0.60 -5.90
C THR A 16 -8.03 1.67 -5.21
N GLU A 17 -7.52 2.90 -5.03
CA GLU A 17 -8.24 3.99 -4.36
C GLU A 17 -9.53 4.39 -5.08
N TYR A 18 -9.51 4.38 -6.42
CA TYR A 18 -10.65 4.80 -7.23
C TYR A 18 -11.59 3.65 -7.60
N ILE A 19 -11.28 2.43 -7.17
CA ILE A 19 -12.08 1.23 -7.42
C ILE A 19 -12.70 0.82 -6.07
N PRO A 20 -13.99 0.44 -6.00
CA PRO A 20 -14.65 0.09 -4.74
C PRO A 20 -14.23 -1.31 -4.22
N VAL A 21 -12.94 -1.49 -3.92
CA VAL A 21 -12.32 -2.75 -3.50
C VAL A 21 -11.51 -2.65 -2.20
N SER A 22 -11.60 -1.51 -1.48
CA SER A 22 -10.82 -1.19 -0.27
C SER A 22 -9.31 -1.12 -0.52
N SER A 23 -8.80 0.09 -0.75
CA SER A 23 -7.38 0.36 -0.98
C SER A 23 -6.51 0.07 0.24
N SER A 24 -6.97 0.46 1.44
CA SER A 24 -6.31 0.13 2.71
C SER A 24 -6.18 -1.36 2.96
N GLY A 25 -7.15 -2.17 2.52
CA GLY A 25 -7.05 -3.63 2.57
C GLY A 25 -5.88 -4.17 1.74
N HIS A 26 -5.62 -3.59 0.57
CA HIS A 26 -4.52 -4.02 -0.29
C HIS A 26 -3.14 -3.62 0.28
N LEU A 27 -3.05 -2.50 1.01
CA LEU A 27 -1.83 -2.10 1.72
C LEU A 27 -1.44 -3.06 2.85
N VAL A 28 -2.39 -3.85 3.37
CA VAL A 28 -2.13 -4.91 4.36
C VAL A 28 -1.93 -6.27 3.67
N LEU A 29 -2.77 -6.59 2.68
CA LEU A 29 -2.73 -7.89 1.99
C LEU A 29 -1.46 -8.09 1.16
N VAL A 30 -0.97 -7.05 0.47
CA VAL A 30 0.21 -7.18 -0.39
C VAL A 30 1.48 -7.48 0.43
N PRO A 31 1.80 -6.74 1.52
CA PRO A 31 2.92 -7.10 2.38
C PRO A 31 2.77 -8.48 3.00
N TRP A 32 1.56 -8.84 3.46
CA TRP A 32 1.29 -10.15 4.03
C TRP A 32 1.53 -11.29 3.04
N LEU A 33 1.05 -11.16 1.79
CA LEU A 33 1.24 -12.16 0.73
C LEU A 33 2.72 -12.32 0.33
N LEU A 34 3.49 -11.24 0.35
CA LEU A 34 4.89 -11.21 -0.09
C LEU A 34 5.88 -11.42 1.06
N GLY A 35 5.40 -11.59 2.30
CA GLY A 35 6.24 -11.73 3.48
C GLY A 35 7.04 -10.46 3.82
N TRP A 36 6.54 -9.30 3.43
CA TRP A 36 7.16 -8.01 3.72
C TRP A 36 6.77 -7.51 5.11
N PRO A 37 7.59 -6.65 5.74
CA PRO A 37 7.17 -5.91 6.91
C PRO A 37 5.96 -5.03 6.59
N ASP A 38 5.06 -4.86 7.56
CA ASP A 38 3.90 -3.99 7.42
C ASP A 38 4.30 -2.55 7.08
N ALA A 39 3.38 -1.86 6.41
CA ALA A 39 3.55 -0.45 6.13
C ALA A 39 3.50 0.37 7.43
N PRO A 40 4.41 1.35 7.61
CA PRO A 40 4.24 2.33 8.67
C PRO A 40 2.91 3.05 8.48
N PHE A 41 2.18 3.28 9.57
CA PHE A 41 0.94 4.07 9.53
C PHE A 41 1.12 5.42 8.80
N THR A 42 2.29 6.05 8.94
CA THR A 42 2.60 7.28 8.23
C THR A 42 2.65 7.10 6.71
N PHE A 43 3.15 5.97 6.21
CA PHE A 43 3.13 5.65 4.79
C PHE A 43 1.69 5.44 4.31
N GLU A 44 0.90 4.63 5.03
CA GLU A 44 -0.49 4.33 4.67
C GLU A 44 -1.33 5.59 4.53
N VAL A 45 -1.14 6.57 5.42
CA VAL A 45 -1.84 7.86 5.34
C VAL A 45 -1.28 8.68 4.18
N LEU A 46 0.04 8.88 4.09
CA LEU A 46 0.63 9.79 3.09
C LEU A 46 0.41 9.32 1.66
N VAL A 47 0.42 8.01 1.41
CA VAL A 47 0.24 7.43 0.07
C VAL A 47 -1.18 7.65 -0.48
N GLN A 48 -2.17 7.91 0.39
CA GLN A 48 -3.53 8.29 -0.02
C GLN A 48 -3.63 9.73 -0.55
N TRP A 49 -2.65 10.60 -0.23
CA TRP A 49 -2.64 11.99 -0.67
C TRP A 49 -1.91 12.22 -1.99
N GLY A 50 -1.22 11.19 -2.52
CA GLY A 50 -0.51 11.24 -3.80
C GLY A 50 -1.45 10.90 -4.95
#